data_AF-A0A7C1XD55-F1
#
_entry.id   AF-A0A7C1XD55-F1
#
_cell.length_a   1.000
_cell.length_b   1.000
_cell.length_c   1.000
_cell.angle_alpha   90.00
_cell.angle_beta   90.00
_cell.angle_gamma   90.00
#
_symmetry.space_group_name_H-M   'P 1'
#
loop_
_entity.id
_entity.type
_entity.pdbx_description
1 polymer ?
#
loop_
_entity_poly.entity_id
_entity_poly.type
_entity_poly.pdbx_seq_one_letter_code
_entity_poly.pdbx_strand_id
1 'polypeptide(L)'
;MPAPFFPQSRACPLPRLSALGGLVLVIGLLTASPGLAADEAASATPVQPPATAIPSPQAALERGMALQKAGETQAAIAAYQQALKIDPDHGPTHYELGWSYWVLNQWAEVVAHWEKALALGVRHPALRAYLKQARERLAGKGADVIRVAIGTSAVATRPLDGAPGRLRLRLAVRFQNNNPRPLDPHDHFDRYVFSPKSARFSLDGAKVYVNALEGFSTLVYAARNWRRLGRIEHRFGPAEAALFAGEAGPAWLDFPPEAGIRAPNQFAGKPVESALSPDGRILWVPYYRRSFDEFARLPSAVALIDTTTDAIVRVMDTGPIPKYVAVSPDGRRVAITHWGDNTVGLIDSSATDPADYRRLALITVGRRPDLRQMQDTDRDHNCGFCLRGTVFTRDGRYLLVGRMGGGGIAVIDVAAMRYLRTVYGMPPTPRHLVLSAGGTRLYVSTSASGSVALFDTDAIVQAALSGRKAVKPLAITYAGLATRTIALSHDERYLFVTVNRESRLVVLDAASLRPLLRIPADSYPVGLAVAPDDSQIWVTAQGRERHGGNSITVYTLEHVTEP
;
A
#
# COMPACT_ATOMS: atom_id res chain seq x y z
N MET A 1 43.02 -6.97 -25.00
CA MET A 1 43.98 -7.41 -23.97
C MET A 1 43.74 -6.61 -22.70
N PRO A 2 43.61 -7.27 -21.53
CA PRO A 2 44.00 -6.63 -20.28
C PRO A 2 44.98 -7.51 -19.48
N ALA A 3 45.84 -6.84 -18.71
CA ALA A 3 46.54 -7.31 -17.52
C ALA A 3 47.10 -6.05 -16.81
N PRO A 4 47.51 -6.06 -15.53
CA PRO A 4 47.06 -6.79 -14.34
C PRO A 4 46.93 -5.86 -13.08
N PHE A 5 46.87 -6.48 -11.89
CA PHE A 5 46.67 -6.03 -10.49
C PHE A 5 47.59 -4.92 -9.88
N PHE A 6 46.98 -4.05 -9.03
CA PHE A 6 47.33 -3.42 -7.70
C PHE A 6 48.78 -2.92 -7.35
N PRO A 7 49.02 -2.16 -6.23
CA PRO A 7 48.55 -0.84 -5.75
C PRO A 7 49.73 0.10 -5.30
N GLN A 8 49.46 1.31 -4.79
CA GLN A 8 50.05 1.98 -3.59
C GLN A 8 49.96 3.51 -3.67
N SER A 9 49.47 4.16 -2.60
CA SER A 9 49.72 5.57 -2.31
C SER A 9 50.42 5.70 -0.95
N ARG A 10 51.48 6.52 -0.93
CA ARG A 10 52.35 6.80 0.22
C ARG A 10 51.84 8.01 1.02
N ALA A 11 51.94 7.89 2.37
CA ALA A 11 52.51 8.79 3.40
C ALA A 11 52.22 10.31 3.36
N CYS A 12 52.14 11.13 4.42
CA CYS A 12 52.44 11.15 5.87
C CYS A 12 51.90 12.55 6.39
N PRO A 13 52.11 13.07 7.63
CA PRO A 13 52.70 12.50 8.85
C PRO A 13 51.92 12.77 10.17
N LEU A 14 52.34 12.06 11.22
CA LEU A 14 52.09 12.31 12.65
C LEU A 14 53.19 13.22 13.26
N PRO A 15 52.99 13.74 14.49
CA PRO A 15 54.08 13.93 15.45
C PRO A 15 54.08 12.87 16.58
N ARG A 16 55.29 12.62 17.11
CA ARG A 16 55.69 11.61 18.13
C ARG A 16 55.81 12.21 19.54
N LEU A 17 55.80 11.35 20.58
CA LEU A 17 56.84 11.12 21.63
C LEU A 17 56.20 10.50 22.91
N SER A 18 56.48 9.21 23.25
CA SER A 18 57.49 8.67 24.21
C SER A 18 57.03 8.70 25.70
N ALA A 19 57.25 7.75 26.62
CA ALA A 19 58.06 6.52 26.70
C ALA A 19 57.59 5.60 27.88
N LEU A 20 57.90 4.30 27.72
CA LEU A 20 58.27 3.22 28.68
C LEU A 20 58.05 3.32 30.20
N GLY A 21 57.52 2.22 30.76
CA GLY A 21 58.31 1.32 31.62
C GLY A 21 57.84 1.04 33.06
N GLY A 22 57.62 -0.24 33.38
CA GLY A 22 57.86 -0.81 34.72
C GLY A 22 56.70 -1.56 35.38
N LEU A 23 56.73 -2.90 35.36
CA LEU A 23 55.98 -3.79 36.24
C LEU A 23 56.97 -4.75 36.91
N VAL A 24 57.02 -4.77 38.24
CA VAL A 24 57.74 -5.75 39.06
C VAL A 24 56.76 -6.41 40.04
N LEU A 25 56.91 -7.73 40.17
CA LEU A 25 56.15 -8.70 40.93
C LEU A 25 56.82 -8.95 42.30
N VAL A 26 56.10 -8.94 43.44
CA VAL A 26 56.44 -9.74 44.64
C VAL A 26 55.20 -10.08 45.50
N ILE A 27 54.94 -11.40 45.57
CA ILE A 27 54.53 -12.31 46.67
C ILE A 27 54.27 -11.76 48.09
N GLY A 28 53.28 -12.31 48.82
CA GLY A 28 53.39 -12.48 50.29
C GLY A 28 52.10 -12.60 51.11
N LEU A 29 51.97 -13.73 51.82
CA LEU A 29 50.84 -14.24 52.62
C LEU A 29 50.56 -13.56 53.99
N LEU A 30 49.28 -13.66 54.43
CA LEU A 30 48.71 -13.91 55.78
C LEU A 30 49.13 -13.06 57.01
N THR A 31 48.14 -12.59 57.80
CA THR A 31 47.76 -13.15 59.12
C THR A 31 46.61 -12.38 59.83
N ALA A 32 45.92 -13.17 60.68
CA ALA A 32 44.84 -13.01 61.67
C ALA A 32 44.46 -11.65 62.31
N SER A 33 43.15 -11.55 62.61
CA SER A 33 42.40 -10.63 63.51
C SER A 33 42.82 -10.74 65.00
N PRO A 34 42.40 -9.87 65.97
CA PRO A 34 40.98 -9.57 66.31
C PRO A 34 40.63 -8.16 66.87
N GLY A 35 39.32 -7.86 66.98
CA GLY A 35 38.74 -7.19 68.18
C GLY A 35 38.17 -5.77 68.09
N LEU A 36 36.82 -5.67 67.99
CA LEU A 36 35.86 -4.79 68.72
C LEU A 36 36.01 -3.25 68.70
N ALA A 37 35.02 -2.54 68.13
CA ALA A 37 33.89 -1.90 68.84
C ALA A 37 33.24 -0.72 68.07
N ALA A 38 31.89 -0.75 68.03
CA ALA A 38 30.89 0.32 68.05
C ALA A 38 30.87 1.46 66.98
N ASP A 39 29.77 1.44 66.20
CA ASP A 39 28.65 2.42 66.20
C ASP A 39 28.22 3.07 64.86
N GLU A 40 26.91 2.90 64.64
CA GLU A 40 25.90 3.63 63.85
C GLU A 40 26.22 4.23 62.46
N ALA A 41 25.58 3.67 61.42
CA ALA A 41 24.41 4.28 60.75
C ALA A 41 24.15 3.71 59.33
N ALA A 42 22.96 3.12 59.16
CA ALA A 42 22.20 2.90 57.92
C ALA A 42 22.94 2.52 56.61
N SER A 43 23.02 1.21 56.33
CA SER A 43 23.35 0.71 54.99
C SER A 43 22.10 0.56 54.12
N ALA A 44 22.20 1.11 52.91
CA ALA A 44 21.24 0.94 51.84
C ALA A 44 21.05 -0.55 51.50
N THR A 45 19.80 -0.99 51.46
CA THR A 45 19.46 -2.26 50.81
C THR A 45 19.72 -2.14 49.31
N PRO A 46 20.43 -3.09 48.66
CA PRO A 46 20.58 -3.07 47.22
C PRO A 46 19.21 -3.34 46.59
N VAL A 47 18.73 -2.40 45.78
CA VAL A 47 17.61 -2.66 44.86
C VAL A 47 18.06 -3.75 43.89
N GLN A 48 17.45 -4.93 43.99
CA GLN A 48 17.66 -5.99 42.99
C GLN A 48 17.26 -5.44 41.61
N PRO A 49 18.08 -5.64 40.56
CA PRO A 49 17.66 -5.35 39.20
C PRO A 49 16.43 -6.20 38.86
N PRO A 50 15.50 -5.72 38.02
CA PRO A 50 14.31 -6.48 37.66
C PRO A 50 14.75 -7.83 37.07
N ALA A 51 14.18 -8.92 37.59
CA ALA A 51 14.44 -10.26 37.10
C ALA A 51 14.28 -10.28 35.58
N THR A 52 15.35 -10.67 34.88
CA THR A 52 15.30 -10.93 33.44
C THR A 52 14.21 -11.97 33.20
N ALA A 53 13.13 -11.57 32.52
CA ALA A 53 12.03 -12.47 32.21
C ALA A 53 12.58 -13.73 31.53
N ILE A 54 12.25 -14.90 32.07
CA ILE A 54 12.67 -16.18 31.52
C ILE A 54 12.26 -16.23 30.04
N PRO A 55 13.17 -16.59 29.11
CA PRO A 55 12.83 -16.70 27.70
C PRO A 55 11.67 -17.68 27.54
N SER A 56 10.52 -17.19 27.07
CA SER A 56 9.35 -18.02 26.75
C SER A 56 9.10 -18.02 25.24
N PRO A 57 8.55 -19.11 24.69
CA PRO A 57 8.21 -19.14 23.27
C PRO A 57 7.18 -18.05 22.93
N GLN A 58 6.30 -17.71 23.87
CA GLN A 58 5.32 -16.63 23.73
C GLN A 58 5.98 -15.24 23.65
N ALA A 59 6.97 -14.93 24.48
CA ALA A 59 7.67 -13.64 24.43
C ALA A 59 8.49 -13.50 23.12
N ALA A 60 9.10 -14.58 22.65
CA ALA A 60 9.82 -14.60 21.38
C ALA A 60 8.86 -14.53 20.17
N LEU A 61 7.68 -15.15 20.25
CA LEU A 61 6.59 -14.98 19.28
C LEU A 61 6.14 -13.51 19.21
N GLU A 62 5.86 -12.88 20.35
CA GLU A 62 5.44 -11.47 20.40
C GLU A 62 6.49 -10.51 19.85
N ARG A 63 7.77 -10.78 20.16
CA ARG A 63 8.90 -10.06 19.54
C ARG A 63 8.95 -10.27 18.03
N GLY A 64 8.80 -11.50 17.55
CA GLY A 64 8.75 -11.82 16.13
C GLY A 64 7.60 -11.09 15.43
N MET A 65 6.40 -11.07 16.02
CA MET A 65 5.25 -10.33 15.50
C MET A 65 5.49 -8.82 15.48
N ALA A 66 6.18 -8.27 16.49
CA ALA A 66 6.56 -6.87 16.52
C ALA A 66 7.58 -6.51 15.43
N LEU A 67 8.58 -7.37 15.19
CA LEU A 67 9.58 -7.21 14.12
C LEU A 67 8.96 -7.37 12.73
N GLN A 68 8.07 -8.36 12.55
CA GLN A 68 7.30 -8.57 11.33
C GLN A 68 6.42 -7.35 11.05
N LYS A 69 5.80 -6.79 12.08
CA LYS A 69 5.05 -5.52 12.00
C LYS A 69 5.98 -4.35 11.62
N ALA A 70 7.21 -4.31 12.14
CA ALA A 70 8.20 -3.29 11.80
C ALA A 70 8.79 -3.42 10.38
N GLY A 71 8.51 -4.53 9.67
CA GLY A 71 9.02 -4.81 8.33
C GLY A 71 10.40 -5.49 8.33
N GLU A 72 10.95 -5.78 9.51
CA GLU A 72 12.25 -6.43 9.69
C GLU A 72 12.11 -7.95 9.51
N THR A 73 11.78 -8.39 8.29
CA THR A 73 11.36 -9.77 7.99
C THR A 73 12.39 -10.82 8.42
N GLN A 74 13.68 -10.59 8.16
CA GLN A 74 14.76 -11.49 8.58
C GLN A 74 14.93 -11.53 10.11
N ALA A 75 14.78 -10.38 10.79
CA ALA A 75 14.84 -10.34 12.26
C ALA A 75 13.63 -11.02 12.91
N ALA A 76 12.45 -10.89 12.29
CA ALA A 76 11.24 -11.59 12.70
C ALA A 76 11.42 -13.11 12.59
N ILE A 77 11.97 -13.60 11.46
CA ILE A 77 12.33 -15.01 11.28
C ILE A 77 13.26 -15.48 12.40
N ALA A 78 14.31 -14.71 12.71
CA ALA A 78 15.24 -15.06 13.79
C ALA A 78 14.55 -15.14 15.16
N ALA A 79 13.64 -14.21 15.46
CA ALA A 79 12.87 -14.22 16.72
C ALA A 79 11.88 -15.40 16.79
N TYR A 80 11.19 -15.74 15.71
CA TYR A 80 10.35 -16.93 15.65
C TYR A 80 11.15 -18.22 15.75
N GLN A 81 12.33 -18.28 15.13
CA GLN A 81 13.24 -19.41 15.29
C GLN A 81 13.72 -19.55 16.75
N GLN A 82 13.89 -18.45 17.49
CA GLN A 82 14.15 -18.52 18.94
C GLN A 82 12.95 -19.09 19.70
N ALA A 83 11.72 -18.70 19.36
CA ALA A 83 10.53 -19.29 19.94
C ALA A 83 10.47 -20.81 19.68
N LEU A 84 10.76 -21.25 18.44
CA LEU A 84 10.79 -22.67 18.08
C LEU A 84 11.99 -23.45 18.64
N LYS A 85 13.07 -22.76 19.04
CA LYS A 85 14.16 -23.40 19.82
C LYS A 85 13.71 -23.73 21.24
N ILE A 86 12.84 -22.92 21.83
CA ILE A 86 12.30 -23.14 23.18
C ILE A 86 11.18 -24.18 23.14
N ASP A 87 10.26 -24.03 22.18
CA ASP A 87 9.15 -24.97 21.95
C ASP A 87 9.01 -25.27 20.45
N PRO A 88 9.58 -26.39 19.98
CA PRO A 88 9.50 -26.82 18.59
C PRO A 88 8.08 -27.16 18.10
N ASP A 89 7.12 -27.34 19.01
CA ASP A 89 5.72 -27.67 18.71
C ASP A 89 4.79 -26.48 18.99
N HIS A 90 5.33 -25.26 19.07
CA HIS A 90 4.54 -24.04 19.26
C HIS A 90 3.78 -23.66 17.97
N GLY A 91 2.55 -24.17 17.85
CA GLY A 91 1.68 -24.00 16.68
C GLY A 91 1.53 -22.54 16.19
N PRO A 92 1.22 -21.57 17.07
CA PRO A 92 1.10 -20.16 16.68
C PRO A 92 2.38 -19.59 16.05
N THR A 93 3.56 -19.99 16.53
CA THR A 93 4.84 -19.56 15.94
C THR A 93 5.04 -20.12 14.55
N HIS A 94 4.73 -21.40 14.33
CA HIS A 94 4.77 -21.97 12.99
C HIS A 94 3.84 -21.25 12.01
N TYR A 95 2.65 -20.84 12.47
CA TYR A 95 1.73 -20.06 11.66
C TYR A 95 2.30 -18.68 11.27
N GLU A 96 2.79 -17.91 12.25
CA GLU A 96 3.34 -16.56 12.02
C GLU A 96 4.67 -16.58 11.24
N LEU A 97 5.53 -17.55 11.50
CA LEU A 97 6.78 -17.73 10.76
C LEU A 97 6.53 -18.02 9.27
N GLY A 98 5.51 -18.83 8.96
CA GLY A 98 5.12 -19.06 7.56
C GLY A 98 4.75 -17.77 6.81
N TRP A 99 4.19 -16.76 7.49
CA TRP A 99 3.96 -15.44 6.87
C TRP A 99 5.25 -14.69 6.57
N SER A 100 6.26 -14.80 7.41
CA SER A 100 7.55 -14.16 7.15
C SER A 100 8.26 -14.79 5.94
N TYR A 101 8.23 -16.12 5.82
CA TYR A 101 8.75 -16.80 4.63
C TYR A 101 7.93 -16.55 3.37
N TRP A 102 6.62 -16.35 3.52
CA TRP A 102 5.74 -15.98 2.43
C TRP A 102 6.12 -14.63 1.81
N VAL A 103 6.50 -13.65 2.64
CA VAL A 103 6.99 -12.34 2.18
C VAL A 103 8.25 -12.50 1.34
N LEU A 104 9.14 -13.43 1.72
CA LEU A 104 10.38 -13.74 1.00
C LEU A 104 10.19 -14.66 -0.22
N ASN A 105 8.96 -15.10 -0.51
CA ASN A 105 8.64 -16.10 -1.53
C ASN A 105 9.40 -17.44 -1.33
N GLN A 106 9.75 -17.79 -0.09
CA GLN A 106 10.41 -19.05 0.25
C GLN A 106 9.35 -20.15 0.44
N TRP A 107 8.76 -20.60 -0.67
CA TRP A 107 7.57 -21.44 -0.66
C TRP A 107 7.74 -22.79 0.05
N ALA A 108 8.94 -23.36 0.05
CA ALA A 108 9.23 -24.59 0.77
C ALA A 108 9.03 -24.42 2.28
N GLU A 109 9.60 -23.36 2.85
CA GLU A 109 9.50 -23.04 4.28
C GLU A 109 8.07 -22.71 4.69
N VAL A 110 7.34 -21.97 3.83
CA VAL A 110 5.92 -21.69 4.04
C VAL A 110 5.12 -22.99 4.17
N VAL A 111 5.27 -23.92 3.22
CA VAL A 111 4.55 -25.19 3.21
C VAL A 111 4.87 -25.99 4.46
N ALA A 112 6.15 -26.13 4.80
CA ALA A 112 6.61 -26.90 5.95
C ALA A 112 6.02 -26.36 7.26
N HIS A 113 6.12 -25.05 7.51
CA HIS A 113 5.64 -24.47 8.76
C HIS A 113 4.11 -24.43 8.85
N TRP A 114 3.40 -24.18 7.76
CA TRP A 114 1.94 -24.19 7.80
C TRP A 114 1.33 -25.59 7.87
N GLU A 115 1.99 -26.62 7.33
CA GLU A 115 1.64 -28.01 7.59
C GLU A 115 1.80 -28.37 9.06
N LYS A 116 2.94 -27.99 9.66
CA LYS A 116 3.21 -28.21 11.08
C LYS A 116 2.19 -27.47 11.96
N ALA A 117 1.90 -26.20 11.68
CA ALA A 117 0.88 -25.43 12.39
C ALA A 117 -0.51 -26.11 12.31
N LEU A 118 -0.90 -26.60 11.14
CA LEU A 118 -2.16 -27.30 10.96
C LEU A 118 -2.20 -28.63 11.73
N ALA A 119 -1.10 -29.39 11.73
CA ALA A 119 -0.97 -30.63 12.49
C ALA A 119 -1.03 -30.41 14.00
N LEU A 120 -0.50 -29.28 14.49
CA LEU A 120 -0.57 -28.83 15.88
C LEU A 120 -1.93 -28.23 16.27
N GLY A 121 -2.94 -28.35 15.40
CA GLY A 121 -4.31 -27.95 15.71
C GLY A 121 -4.57 -26.44 15.65
N VAL A 122 -3.69 -25.64 15.04
CA VAL A 122 -3.93 -24.20 14.85
C VAL A 122 -5.20 -23.99 14.02
N ARG A 123 -6.22 -23.40 14.67
CA ARG A 123 -7.51 -23.10 14.05
C ARG A 123 -7.51 -21.70 13.45
N HIS A 124 -7.01 -21.59 12.22
CA HIS A 124 -7.22 -20.40 11.41
C HIS A 124 -8.07 -20.76 10.18
N PRO A 125 -9.25 -20.12 9.97
CA PRO A 125 -10.21 -20.51 8.92
C PRO A 125 -9.61 -20.59 7.51
N ALA A 126 -8.59 -19.78 7.23
CA ALA A 126 -7.96 -19.71 5.91
C ALA A 126 -6.63 -20.49 5.77
N LEU A 127 -6.09 -21.10 6.84
CA LEU A 127 -4.75 -21.75 6.80
C LEU A 127 -4.66 -22.85 5.73
N ARG A 128 -5.71 -23.68 5.60
CA ARG A 128 -5.77 -24.75 4.59
C ARG A 128 -5.74 -24.19 3.16
N ALA A 129 -6.39 -23.05 2.92
CA ALA A 129 -6.39 -22.39 1.62
C ALA A 129 -5.01 -21.80 1.29
N TYR A 130 -4.36 -21.15 2.27
CA TYR A 130 -3.02 -20.61 2.11
C TYR A 130 -1.98 -21.71 1.83
N LEU A 131 -2.08 -22.83 2.55
CA LEU A 131 -1.18 -23.97 2.36
C LEU A 131 -1.31 -24.60 0.97
N LYS A 132 -2.54 -24.79 0.47
CA LYS A 132 -2.77 -25.27 -0.90
C LYS A 132 -2.00 -24.43 -1.92
N GLN A 133 -2.03 -23.12 -1.74
CA GLN A 133 -1.42 -22.17 -2.65
C GLN A 133 0.10 -22.07 -2.51
N ALA A 134 0.62 -22.18 -1.29
CA ALA A 134 2.06 -22.30 -1.07
C ALA A 134 2.63 -23.52 -1.82
N ARG A 135 1.90 -24.64 -1.81
CA ARG A 135 2.27 -25.86 -2.57
C ARG A 135 2.24 -25.64 -4.09
N GLU A 136 1.25 -24.92 -4.61
CA GLU A 136 1.19 -24.56 -6.03
C GLU A 136 2.39 -23.70 -6.45
N ARG A 137 2.75 -22.69 -5.63
CA ARG A 137 3.91 -21.83 -5.86
C ARG A 137 5.24 -22.58 -5.75
N LEU A 138 5.36 -23.47 -4.78
CA LEU A 138 6.52 -24.35 -4.62
C LEU A 138 6.71 -25.27 -5.82
N ALA A 139 5.62 -25.80 -6.39
CA ALA A 139 5.63 -26.64 -7.58
C ALA A 139 5.97 -25.89 -8.88
N GLY A 140 6.49 -24.66 -8.80
CA GLY A 140 6.83 -23.86 -9.97
C GLY A 140 5.62 -23.43 -10.80
N LYS A 141 4.39 -23.64 -10.30
CA LYS A 141 3.16 -23.11 -10.91
C LYS A 141 3.07 -21.62 -10.58
N GLY A 142 4.04 -20.85 -11.07
CA GLY A 142 3.84 -19.43 -11.34
C GLY A 142 2.80 -19.36 -12.45
N ALA A 143 1.68 -18.68 -12.18
CA ALA A 143 0.54 -18.67 -13.08
C ALA A 143 0.99 -18.45 -14.53
N ASP A 144 0.60 -19.37 -15.41
CA ASP A 144 0.46 -19.08 -16.84
C ASP A 144 -0.17 -17.69 -17.00
N VAL A 145 0.10 -17.00 -18.11
CA VAL A 145 -0.58 -15.75 -18.41
C VAL A 145 -2.10 -16.03 -18.44
N ILE A 146 -2.79 -15.73 -17.33
CA ILE A 146 -4.23 -15.90 -17.24
C ILE A 146 -4.86 -14.80 -18.10
N ARG A 147 -5.54 -15.26 -19.15
CA ARG A 147 -6.41 -14.49 -20.03
C ARG A 147 -7.79 -15.11 -20.00
N VAL A 148 -8.73 -14.40 -19.39
CA VAL A 148 -10.09 -14.93 -19.19
C VAL A 148 -10.86 -14.87 -20.51
N ALA A 149 -11.63 -15.90 -20.84
CA ALA A 149 -12.44 -15.88 -22.05
C ALA A 149 -13.52 -14.79 -21.94
N ILE A 150 -13.73 -14.02 -23.02
CA ILE A 150 -14.88 -13.12 -23.12
C ILE A 150 -16.15 -13.92 -22.92
N GLY A 151 -17.14 -13.34 -22.24
CA GLY A 151 -18.40 -13.99 -21.90
C GLY A 151 -18.36 -14.84 -20.62
N THR A 152 -17.19 -15.06 -20.01
CA THR A 152 -17.08 -15.71 -18.69
C THR A 152 -18.01 -15.00 -17.70
N SER A 153 -18.85 -15.77 -17.01
CA SER A 153 -19.83 -15.24 -16.06
C SER A 153 -19.82 -15.99 -14.74
N ALA A 154 -20.32 -15.33 -13.71
CA ALA A 154 -20.56 -15.91 -12.39
C ALA A 154 -21.83 -15.29 -11.79
N VAL A 155 -22.62 -16.12 -11.10
CA VAL A 155 -23.86 -15.70 -10.45
C VAL A 155 -23.73 -15.91 -8.95
N ALA A 156 -24.22 -14.95 -8.16
CA ALA A 156 -24.33 -15.07 -6.72
C ALA A 156 -25.22 -16.26 -6.38
N THR A 157 -24.83 -17.02 -5.35
CA THR A 157 -25.60 -18.20 -4.93
C THR A 157 -27.00 -17.86 -4.41
N ARG A 158 -27.20 -16.64 -3.93
CA ARG A 158 -28.48 -16.12 -3.42
C ARG A 158 -28.57 -14.59 -3.58
N PRO A 159 -29.79 -14.03 -3.66
CA PRO A 159 -29.97 -12.58 -3.63
C PRO A 159 -29.54 -12.01 -2.28
N LEU A 160 -29.23 -10.72 -2.26
CA LEU A 160 -29.17 -9.96 -1.01
C LEU A 160 -30.56 -9.45 -0.65
N ASP A 161 -30.78 -9.18 0.63
CA ASP A 161 -32.02 -8.58 1.10
C ASP A 161 -32.25 -7.24 0.39
N GLY A 162 -33.45 -7.06 -0.17
CA GLY A 162 -33.81 -5.90 -0.97
C GLY A 162 -33.14 -5.80 -2.35
N ALA A 163 -32.33 -6.77 -2.77
CA ALA A 163 -31.82 -6.83 -4.15
C ALA A 163 -32.90 -7.35 -5.12
N PRO A 164 -32.93 -6.87 -6.37
CA PRO A 164 -33.92 -7.33 -7.37
C PRO A 164 -33.80 -8.82 -7.71
N GLY A 165 -32.65 -9.43 -7.45
CA GLY A 165 -32.37 -10.83 -7.75
C GLY A 165 -30.95 -11.22 -7.35
N ARG A 166 -30.49 -12.37 -7.85
CA ARG A 166 -29.09 -12.78 -7.68
C ARG A 166 -28.22 -11.94 -8.62
N LEU A 167 -27.12 -11.40 -8.11
CA LEU A 167 -26.18 -10.65 -8.92
C LEU A 167 -25.44 -11.60 -9.88
N ARG A 168 -25.40 -11.26 -11.16
CA ARG A 168 -24.56 -11.89 -12.19
C ARG A 168 -23.51 -10.89 -12.65
N LEU A 169 -22.26 -11.33 -12.74
CA LEU A 169 -21.21 -10.62 -13.46
C LEU A 169 -20.89 -11.38 -14.75
N ARG A 170 -20.66 -10.66 -15.84
CA ARG A 170 -20.17 -11.22 -17.11
C ARG A 170 -19.03 -10.38 -17.68
N LEU A 171 -17.90 -10.99 -18.02
CA LEU A 171 -16.82 -10.32 -18.73
C LEU A 171 -17.30 -9.97 -20.14
N ALA A 172 -17.51 -8.69 -20.41
CA ALA A 172 -18.14 -8.22 -21.65
C ALA A 172 -17.12 -7.76 -22.69
N VAL A 173 -16.08 -7.04 -22.27
CA VAL A 173 -15.04 -6.52 -23.18
C VAL A 173 -13.67 -6.49 -22.50
N ARG A 174 -12.62 -6.53 -23.32
CA ARG A 174 -11.23 -6.40 -22.89
C ARG A 174 -10.44 -5.45 -23.80
N PHE A 175 -9.54 -4.68 -23.21
CA PHE A 175 -8.49 -3.92 -23.92
C PHE A 175 -7.13 -4.41 -23.46
N GLN A 176 -6.19 -4.67 -24.37
CA GLN A 176 -4.90 -5.27 -24.01
C GLN A 176 -3.79 -5.03 -25.02
N ASN A 177 -2.52 -5.09 -24.60
CA ASN A 177 -1.37 -4.80 -25.46
C ASN A 177 -0.47 -6.00 -25.81
N ASN A 178 -0.90 -7.23 -25.53
CA ASN A 178 -0.11 -8.46 -25.72
C ASN A 178 -0.41 -9.15 -27.06
N ASN A 179 -1.66 -9.21 -27.50
CA ASN A 179 -2.08 -9.84 -28.75
C ASN A 179 -2.57 -8.80 -29.77
N PRO A 180 -1.81 -8.48 -30.82
CA PRO A 180 -2.21 -7.51 -31.83
C PRO A 180 -3.34 -7.97 -32.76
N ARG A 181 -3.69 -9.27 -32.74
CA ARG A 181 -4.73 -9.87 -33.59
C ARG A 181 -5.62 -10.81 -32.76
N PRO A 182 -6.44 -10.26 -31.86
CA PRO A 182 -7.40 -11.05 -31.08
C PRO A 182 -8.43 -11.71 -31.99
N LEU A 183 -8.85 -12.93 -31.63
CA LEU A 183 -9.87 -13.69 -32.37
C LEU A 183 -11.29 -13.29 -31.96
N ASP A 184 -11.49 -12.95 -30.68
CA ASP A 184 -12.79 -12.51 -30.17
C ASP A 184 -13.02 -11.02 -30.51
N PRO A 185 -14.16 -10.63 -31.09
CA PRO A 185 -14.43 -9.24 -31.45
C PRO A 185 -14.53 -8.27 -30.26
N HIS A 186 -14.73 -8.76 -29.02
CA HIS A 186 -14.74 -7.95 -27.80
C HIS A 186 -13.41 -8.01 -27.03
N ASP A 187 -12.37 -8.61 -27.61
CA ASP A 187 -11.00 -8.48 -27.13
C ASP A 187 -10.26 -7.52 -28.05
N HIS A 188 -9.92 -6.33 -27.57
CA HIS A 188 -9.36 -5.26 -28.39
C HIS A 188 -7.88 -5.08 -28.11
N PHE A 189 -7.08 -5.00 -29.18
CA PHE A 189 -5.70 -4.57 -29.05
C PHE A 189 -5.60 -3.06 -28.84
N ASP A 190 -4.94 -2.67 -27.75
CA ASP A 190 -4.62 -1.29 -27.44
C ASP A 190 -3.20 -1.21 -26.89
N ARG A 191 -2.25 -0.83 -27.76
CA ARG A 191 -0.83 -0.67 -27.41
C ARG A 191 -0.58 0.29 -26.24
N TYR A 192 -1.51 1.19 -25.94
CA TYR A 192 -1.36 2.18 -24.87
C TYR A 192 -1.80 1.65 -23.50
N VAL A 193 -2.47 0.50 -23.44
CA VAL A 193 -2.78 -0.21 -22.19
C VAL A 193 -1.52 -0.85 -21.65
N PHE A 194 -0.63 -0.02 -21.09
CA PHE A 194 0.67 -0.45 -20.60
C PHE A 194 0.76 -0.29 -19.08
N SER A 195 0.68 -1.44 -18.40
CA SER A 195 0.64 -1.56 -16.94
C SER A 195 -0.41 -0.65 -16.26
N PRO A 196 -1.70 -0.74 -16.65
CA PRO A 196 -2.74 0.12 -16.10
C PRO A 196 -2.94 -0.08 -14.59
N LYS A 197 -3.08 1.01 -13.84
CA LYS A 197 -3.05 1.00 -12.36
C LYS A 197 -4.37 1.32 -11.68
N SER A 198 -5.13 2.24 -12.23
CA SER A 198 -6.39 2.69 -11.67
C SER A 198 -7.36 3.03 -12.81
N ALA A 199 -8.65 2.94 -12.52
CA ALA A 199 -9.72 3.43 -13.36
C ALA A 199 -10.60 4.37 -12.53
N ARG A 200 -11.27 5.32 -13.17
CA ARG A 200 -12.27 6.21 -12.54
C ARG A 200 -13.27 6.69 -13.57
N PHE A 201 -14.55 6.66 -13.24
CA PHE A 201 -15.60 7.24 -14.07
C PHE A 201 -15.64 8.77 -13.91
N SER A 202 -16.04 9.48 -14.97
CA SER A 202 -16.54 10.85 -14.85
C SER A 202 -17.79 10.87 -13.96
N LEU A 203 -18.13 12.04 -13.41
CA LEU A 203 -19.25 12.17 -12.48
C LEU A 203 -20.58 11.73 -13.10
N ASP A 204 -20.79 12.06 -14.37
CA ASP A 204 -21.97 11.68 -15.17
C ASP A 204 -21.94 10.23 -15.68
N GLY A 205 -20.85 9.49 -15.43
CA GLY A 205 -20.65 8.13 -15.92
C GLY A 205 -20.39 8.01 -17.42
N ALA A 206 -20.31 9.11 -18.18
CA ALA A 206 -20.15 9.06 -19.63
C ALA A 206 -18.75 8.58 -20.06
N LYS A 207 -17.72 8.90 -19.27
CA LYS A 207 -16.32 8.59 -19.55
C LYS A 207 -15.67 7.75 -18.47
N VAL A 208 -14.66 6.99 -18.85
CA VAL A 208 -13.76 6.26 -17.94
C VAL A 208 -12.32 6.67 -18.21
N TYR A 209 -11.65 7.15 -17.17
CA TYR A 209 -10.25 7.50 -17.16
C TYR A 209 -9.43 6.34 -16.59
N VAL A 210 -8.46 5.85 -17.36
CA VAL A 210 -7.59 4.74 -16.95
C VAL A 210 -6.13 5.18 -16.98
N ASN A 211 -5.48 5.13 -15.83
CA ASN A 211 -4.07 5.50 -15.71
C ASN A 211 -3.18 4.36 -16.18
N ALA A 212 -2.50 4.54 -17.32
CA ALA A 212 -1.50 3.64 -17.87
C ALA A 212 -0.11 4.05 -17.36
N LEU A 213 0.35 3.40 -16.29
CA LEU A 213 1.55 3.81 -15.56
C LEU A 213 2.80 3.83 -16.45
N GLU A 214 3.06 2.72 -17.14
CA GLU A 214 4.25 2.58 -17.99
C GLU A 214 4.03 3.21 -19.38
N GLY A 215 2.77 3.55 -19.70
CA GLY A 215 2.40 4.31 -20.88
C GLY A 215 2.48 5.84 -20.69
N PHE A 216 2.82 6.33 -19.49
CA PHE A 216 2.90 7.77 -19.15
C PHE A 216 1.66 8.56 -19.59
N SER A 217 0.47 7.96 -19.45
CA SER A 217 -0.76 8.55 -19.96
C SER A 217 -2.00 8.11 -19.21
N THR A 218 -3.04 8.94 -19.29
CA THR A 218 -4.41 8.57 -18.89
C THR A 218 -5.21 8.32 -20.17
N LEU A 219 -5.72 7.11 -20.32
CA LEU A 219 -6.58 6.71 -21.43
C LEU A 219 -8.02 7.10 -21.11
N VAL A 220 -8.74 7.61 -22.11
CA VAL A 220 -10.14 8.04 -21.95
C VAL A 220 -11.01 7.16 -22.83
N TYR A 221 -12.00 6.51 -22.23
CA TYR A 221 -12.96 5.66 -22.92
C TYR A 221 -14.38 6.18 -22.72
N ALA A 222 -15.25 6.02 -23.72
CA ALA A 222 -16.68 6.17 -23.55
C ALA A 222 -17.24 4.95 -22.81
N ALA A 223 -17.93 5.16 -21.70
CA ALA A 223 -18.46 4.07 -20.89
C ALA A 223 -19.60 3.30 -21.59
N ARG A 224 -20.40 4.00 -22.40
CA ARG A 224 -21.61 3.42 -23.04
C ARG A 224 -21.31 2.35 -24.09
N ASN A 225 -20.23 2.50 -24.84
CA ASN A 225 -19.89 1.62 -25.96
C ASN A 225 -18.42 1.21 -25.98
N TRP A 226 -17.70 1.48 -24.90
CA TRP A 226 -16.32 1.08 -24.68
C TRP A 226 -15.30 1.56 -25.73
N ARG A 227 -15.63 2.61 -26.49
CA ARG A 227 -14.70 3.18 -27.47
C ARG A 227 -13.66 4.08 -26.79
N ARG A 228 -12.37 3.92 -27.14
CA ARG A 228 -11.34 4.89 -26.73
C ARG A 228 -11.62 6.24 -27.38
N LEU A 229 -11.85 7.26 -26.56
CA LEU A 229 -12.10 8.65 -26.97
C LEU A 229 -10.78 9.41 -27.19
N GLY A 230 -9.80 9.16 -26.33
CA GLY A 230 -8.56 9.91 -26.35
C GLY A 230 -7.51 9.37 -25.40
N ARG A 231 -6.39 10.09 -25.34
CA ARG A 231 -5.25 9.81 -24.48
C ARG A 231 -4.65 11.12 -24.04
N ILE A 232 -4.53 11.30 -22.73
CA ILE A 232 -3.91 12.45 -22.09
C ILE A 232 -2.48 12.06 -21.78
N GLU A 233 -1.50 12.70 -22.44
CA GLU A 233 -0.08 12.40 -22.23
C GLU A 233 0.48 13.16 -21.03
N HIS A 234 1.21 12.47 -20.17
CA HIS A 234 1.89 13.06 -19.00
C HIS A 234 3.37 13.27 -19.32
N ARG A 235 3.62 14.08 -20.35
CA ARG A 235 4.98 14.48 -20.77
C ARG A 235 5.08 15.98 -20.64
N PHE A 236 6.08 16.42 -19.88
CA PHE A 236 6.29 17.83 -19.58
C PHE A 236 7.67 18.20 -20.10
N GLY A 237 7.72 19.06 -21.11
CA GLY A 237 8.92 19.66 -21.67
C GLY A 237 8.88 21.18 -21.54
N PRO A 238 9.70 21.90 -22.33
CA PRO A 238 9.69 23.36 -22.33
C PRO A 238 8.31 23.97 -22.68
N ALA A 239 7.53 23.32 -23.55
CA ALA A 239 6.20 23.81 -23.95
C ALA A 239 5.17 23.74 -22.82
N GLU A 240 5.32 22.77 -21.92
CA GLU A 240 4.42 22.55 -20.77
C GLU A 240 4.88 23.30 -19.51
N ALA A 241 5.98 24.05 -19.55
CA ALA A 241 6.56 24.70 -18.38
C ALA A 241 5.55 25.64 -17.67
N ALA A 242 4.65 26.27 -18.43
CA ALA A 242 3.61 27.15 -17.90
C ALA A 242 2.60 26.42 -16.97
N LEU A 243 2.43 25.10 -17.11
CA LEU A 243 1.53 24.31 -16.25
C LEU A 243 1.97 24.28 -14.78
N PHE A 244 3.24 24.59 -14.50
CA PHE A 244 3.85 24.64 -13.17
C PHE A 244 3.91 26.07 -12.60
N ALA A 245 3.39 27.06 -13.32
CA ALA A 245 3.44 28.45 -12.87
C ALA A 245 2.50 28.70 -11.68
N GLY A 246 2.78 29.77 -10.93
CA GLY A 246 1.90 30.25 -9.87
C GLY A 246 1.80 29.33 -8.65
N GLU A 247 2.78 28.46 -8.40
CA GLU A 247 2.81 27.66 -7.20
C GLU A 247 2.88 28.54 -5.94
N ALA A 248 1.82 28.49 -5.13
CA ALA A 248 1.68 29.26 -3.90
C ALA A 248 1.67 28.36 -2.66
N GLY A 249 2.12 28.91 -1.53
CA GLY A 249 2.25 28.19 -0.26
C GLY A 249 3.65 27.62 -0.04
N PRO A 250 3.89 26.97 1.12
CA PRO A 250 5.21 26.46 1.45
C PRO A 250 5.65 25.39 0.45
N ALA A 251 6.90 25.47 -0.01
CA ALA A 251 7.53 24.34 -0.66
C ALA A 251 7.52 23.16 0.32
N TRP A 252 7.06 21.99 -0.13
CA TRP A 252 7.09 20.80 0.71
C TRP A 252 8.49 20.24 0.79
N LEU A 253 9.22 20.26 -0.33
CA LEU A 253 10.56 19.72 -0.48
C LEU A 253 11.36 20.48 -1.52
N ASP A 254 12.64 20.65 -1.22
CA ASP A 254 13.59 21.27 -2.12
C ASP A 254 14.21 20.25 -3.07
N PHE A 255 14.68 20.75 -4.21
CA PHE A 255 15.60 20.01 -5.08
C PHE A 255 17.03 20.30 -4.60
N PRO A 256 17.75 19.32 -4.04
CA PRO A 256 19.10 19.54 -3.52
C PRO A 256 20.06 19.99 -4.63
N PRO A 257 20.85 21.07 -4.44
CA PRO A 257 21.81 21.55 -5.45
C PRO A 257 22.78 20.48 -5.94
N GLU A 258 23.22 19.59 -5.04
CA GLU A 258 24.14 18.48 -5.34
C GLU A 258 23.55 17.43 -6.30
N ALA A 259 22.23 17.41 -6.50
CA ALA A 259 21.60 16.52 -7.47
C ALA A 259 21.77 17.01 -8.93
N GLY A 260 22.33 18.20 -9.15
CA GLY A 260 22.65 18.72 -10.49
C GLY A 260 21.42 18.96 -11.37
N ILE A 261 20.24 19.12 -10.76
CA ILE A 261 18.96 19.28 -11.45
C ILE A 261 18.87 20.65 -12.11
N ARG A 262 18.76 20.69 -13.43
CA ARG A 262 18.63 21.95 -14.21
C ARG A 262 17.20 22.27 -14.64
N ALA A 263 16.35 21.25 -14.80
CA ALA A 263 14.98 21.41 -15.30
C ALA A 263 14.01 20.49 -14.53
N PRO A 264 13.67 20.82 -13.27
CA PRO A 264 12.88 19.94 -12.40
C PRO A 264 11.47 19.64 -12.96
N ASN A 265 10.94 20.53 -13.79
CA ASN A 265 9.60 20.42 -14.37
C ASN A 265 9.58 19.72 -15.75
N GLN A 266 10.72 19.19 -16.22
CA GLN A 266 10.78 18.44 -17.46
C GLN A 266 10.92 16.94 -17.18
N PHE A 267 9.83 16.18 -17.36
CA PHE A 267 9.80 14.75 -17.10
C PHE A 267 8.62 14.06 -17.81
N ALA A 268 8.70 12.73 -17.93
CA ALA A 268 7.55 11.87 -18.22
C ALA A 268 7.00 11.28 -16.92
N GLY A 269 5.75 11.61 -16.60
CA GLY A 269 5.06 11.25 -15.37
C GLY A 269 4.39 9.88 -15.46
N LYS A 270 4.62 9.01 -14.47
CA LYS A 270 3.97 7.70 -14.37
C LYS A 270 2.69 7.80 -13.51
N PRO A 271 1.47 7.88 -14.07
CA PRO A 271 0.23 8.09 -13.30
C PRO A 271 -0.16 6.85 -12.49
N VAL A 272 -0.65 7.05 -11.27
CA VAL A 272 -0.85 5.94 -10.32
C VAL A 272 -2.31 5.71 -9.96
N GLU A 273 -2.93 6.69 -9.31
CA GLU A 273 -4.32 6.69 -8.85
C GLU A 273 -4.99 7.95 -9.36
N SER A 274 -6.27 8.14 -9.06
CA SER A 274 -6.93 9.42 -9.30
C SER A 274 -8.09 9.67 -8.35
N ALA A 275 -8.45 10.95 -8.19
CA ALA A 275 -9.64 11.38 -7.49
C ALA A 275 -10.30 12.53 -8.25
N LEU A 276 -11.63 12.53 -8.28
CA LEU A 276 -12.43 13.55 -8.93
C LEU A 276 -12.84 14.60 -7.90
N SER A 277 -12.87 15.87 -8.29
CA SER A 277 -13.55 16.91 -7.50
C SER A 277 -15.05 16.59 -7.40
N PRO A 278 -15.75 17.04 -6.34
CA PRO A 278 -17.17 16.72 -6.14
C PRO A 278 -18.08 17.17 -7.29
N ASP A 279 -17.73 18.26 -7.97
CA ASP A 279 -18.44 18.79 -9.14
C ASP A 279 -18.09 18.06 -10.45
N GLY A 280 -17.16 17.11 -10.42
CA GLY A 280 -16.75 16.34 -11.57
C GLY A 280 -15.75 17.02 -12.51
N ARG A 281 -15.39 18.29 -12.26
CA ARG A 281 -14.61 19.11 -13.21
C ARG A 281 -13.12 18.76 -13.24
N ILE A 282 -12.51 18.50 -12.09
CA ILE A 282 -11.07 18.29 -11.97
C ILE A 282 -10.77 16.85 -11.56
N LEU A 283 -10.03 16.14 -12.41
CA LEU A 283 -9.43 14.85 -12.10
C LEU A 283 -7.98 15.04 -11.66
N TRP A 284 -7.71 14.72 -10.39
CA TRP A 284 -6.38 14.77 -9.80
C TRP A 284 -5.62 13.47 -10.06
N VAL A 285 -4.38 13.56 -10.55
CA VAL A 285 -3.56 12.40 -10.92
C VAL A 285 -2.13 12.55 -10.38
N PRO A 286 -1.72 11.81 -9.33
CA PRO A 286 -0.34 11.79 -8.85
C PRO A 286 0.60 10.97 -9.76
N TYR A 287 1.88 11.37 -9.81
CA TYR A 287 2.91 10.75 -10.64
C TYR A 287 4.19 10.36 -9.91
N TYR A 288 4.90 9.38 -10.46
CA TYR A 288 6.36 9.27 -10.26
C TYR A 288 7.12 10.02 -11.35
N ARG A 289 8.20 10.70 -10.98
CA ARG A 289 9.15 11.33 -11.91
C ARG A 289 10.34 10.42 -12.26
N ARG A 290 10.15 9.11 -12.48
CA ARG A 290 11.31 8.17 -12.66
C ARG A 290 12.15 8.37 -13.92
N SER A 291 11.62 9.08 -14.91
CA SER A 291 12.41 9.51 -16.08
C SER A 291 13.46 10.57 -15.74
N PHE A 292 13.29 11.21 -14.58
CA PHE A 292 14.08 12.33 -14.08
C PHE A 292 14.85 11.95 -12.79
N ASP A 293 14.26 11.09 -11.96
CA ASP A 293 14.82 10.60 -10.70
C ASP A 293 14.59 9.09 -10.56
N GLU A 294 15.58 8.32 -11.00
CA GLU A 294 15.51 6.86 -11.06
C GLU A 294 15.20 6.24 -9.69
N PHE A 295 15.80 6.76 -8.62
CA PHE A 295 15.62 6.28 -7.25
C PHE A 295 14.36 6.82 -6.58
N ALA A 296 13.68 7.80 -7.18
CA ALA A 296 12.43 8.39 -6.69
C ALA A 296 12.54 9.01 -5.26
N ARG A 297 13.68 9.68 -5.01
CA ARG A 297 14.04 10.39 -3.77
C ARG A 297 13.68 11.88 -3.79
N LEU A 298 13.42 12.44 -4.96
CA LEU A 298 13.15 13.85 -5.21
C LEU A 298 11.64 14.16 -5.21
N PRO A 299 11.28 15.46 -5.08
CA PRO A 299 9.89 15.89 -5.22
C PRO A 299 9.25 15.36 -6.50
N SER A 300 8.02 14.88 -6.40
CA SER A 300 7.25 14.37 -7.54
C SER A 300 6.17 15.37 -7.95
N ALA A 301 5.08 14.93 -8.57
CA ALA A 301 4.04 15.83 -9.08
C ALA A 301 2.64 15.24 -8.97
N VAL A 302 1.65 16.12 -9.05
CA VAL A 302 0.24 15.83 -9.29
C VAL A 302 -0.26 16.75 -10.41
N ALA A 303 -1.00 16.21 -11.38
CA ALA A 303 -1.68 17.05 -12.38
C ALA A 303 -3.17 17.11 -12.12
N LEU A 304 -3.73 18.21 -12.61
CA LEU A 304 -5.13 18.51 -12.63
C LEU A 304 -5.58 18.46 -14.08
N ILE A 305 -6.49 17.55 -14.36
CA ILE A 305 -7.09 17.38 -15.68
C ILE A 305 -8.49 17.97 -15.62
N ASP A 306 -8.79 18.92 -16.51
CA ASP A 306 -10.17 19.37 -16.72
C ASP A 306 -10.91 18.29 -17.53
N THR A 307 -11.96 17.73 -16.93
CA THR A 307 -12.72 16.62 -17.52
C THR A 307 -13.64 17.06 -18.64
N THR A 308 -13.86 18.36 -18.85
CA THR A 308 -14.67 18.85 -19.98
C THR A 308 -13.85 18.85 -21.27
N THR A 309 -12.56 19.16 -21.18
CA THR A 309 -11.64 19.24 -22.31
C THR A 309 -10.68 18.06 -22.42
N ASP A 310 -10.61 17.21 -21.39
CA ASP A 310 -9.63 16.13 -21.24
C ASP A 310 -8.18 16.63 -21.38
N ALA A 311 -7.90 17.82 -20.83
CA ALA A 311 -6.59 18.47 -20.90
C ALA A 311 -6.00 18.68 -19.51
N ILE A 312 -4.68 18.55 -19.40
CA ILE A 312 -3.96 18.96 -18.19
C ILE A 312 -3.96 20.49 -18.14
N VAL A 313 -4.55 21.05 -17.09
CA VAL A 313 -4.66 22.51 -16.90
C VAL A 313 -3.66 23.03 -15.87
N ARG A 314 -3.14 22.15 -15.02
CA ARG A 314 -2.12 22.50 -14.02
C ARG A 314 -1.33 21.29 -13.57
N VAL A 315 -0.08 21.51 -13.18
CA VAL A 315 0.75 20.54 -12.45
C VAL A 315 1.31 21.23 -11.21
N MET A 316 1.28 20.53 -10.08
CA MET A 316 1.87 20.99 -8.82
C MET A 316 2.90 19.96 -8.35
N ASP A 317 3.98 20.41 -7.76
CA ASP A 317 4.94 19.56 -7.06
C ASP A 317 4.31 18.83 -5.84
N THR A 318 4.93 17.71 -5.46
CA THR A 318 4.51 16.90 -4.32
C THR A 318 5.72 16.34 -3.57
N GLY A 319 5.47 15.57 -2.50
CA GLY A 319 6.47 14.70 -1.89
C GLY A 319 6.84 13.49 -2.77
N PRO A 320 7.75 12.63 -2.31
CA PRO A 320 8.32 11.53 -3.09
C PRO A 320 7.32 10.37 -3.27
N ILE A 321 7.28 9.81 -4.47
CA ILE A 321 6.49 8.61 -4.80
C ILE A 321 5.01 8.76 -4.38
N PRO A 322 4.30 9.82 -4.81
CA PRO A 322 2.89 10.00 -4.48
C PRO A 322 2.11 8.82 -5.08
N LYS A 323 1.35 8.12 -4.23
CA LYS A 323 0.55 6.97 -4.67
C LYS A 323 -0.91 7.33 -4.80
N TYR A 324 -1.44 7.97 -3.78
CA TYR A 324 -2.86 8.08 -3.55
C TYR A 324 -3.23 9.56 -3.45
N VAL A 325 -4.42 9.88 -3.91
CA VAL A 325 -5.01 11.22 -3.83
C VAL A 325 -6.44 11.10 -3.31
N ALA A 326 -6.85 11.99 -2.43
CA ALA A 326 -8.21 12.11 -1.94
C ALA A 326 -8.64 13.57 -1.99
N VAL A 327 -9.90 13.82 -2.34
CA VAL A 327 -10.52 15.14 -2.29
C VAL A 327 -11.52 15.16 -1.14
N SER A 328 -11.56 16.24 -0.37
CA SER A 328 -12.53 16.41 0.72
C SER A 328 -13.96 16.47 0.18
N PRO A 329 -14.97 16.10 0.99
CA PRO A 329 -16.37 16.11 0.54
C PRO A 329 -16.86 17.47 0.02
N ASP A 330 -16.34 18.57 0.57
CA ASP A 330 -16.64 19.94 0.15
C ASP A 330 -15.80 20.42 -1.05
N GLY A 331 -14.84 19.61 -1.52
CA GLY A 331 -13.96 19.95 -2.64
C GLY A 331 -12.85 20.95 -2.30
N ARG A 332 -12.76 21.43 -1.05
CA ARG A 332 -11.87 22.54 -0.66
C ARG A 332 -10.48 22.08 -0.22
N ARG A 333 -10.27 20.79 -0.02
CA ARG A 333 -8.99 20.20 0.37
C ARG A 333 -8.68 18.99 -0.49
N VAL A 334 -7.39 18.83 -0.81
CA VAL A 334 -6.86 17.63 -1.43
C VAL A 334 -5.71 17.10 -0.61
N ALA A 335 -5.70 15.79 -0.38
CA ALA A 335 -4.62 15.08 0.29
C ALA A 335 -3.86 14.22 -0.71
N ILE A 336 -2.53 14.36 -0.74
CA ILE A 336 -1.62 13.55 -1.54
C ILE A 336 -0.76 12.71 -0.60
N THR A 337 -0.83 11.40 -0.73
CA THR A 337 -0.16 10.46 0.16
C THR A 337 1.13 9.94 -0.47
N HIS A 338 2.25 10.13 0.22
CA HIS A 338 3.59 9.80 -0.24
C HIS A 338 4.04 8.44 0.30
N TRP A 339 4.41 7.55 -0.62
CA TRP A 339 4.92 6.22 -0.27
C TRP A 339 6.37 6.26 0.17
N GLY A 340 7.17 7.22 -0.32
CA GLY A 340 8.61 7.21 -0.10
C GLY A 340 9.03 7.59 1.32
N ASP A 341 8.28 8.45 2.01
CA ASP A 341 8.79 9.11 3.21
C ASP A 341 7.76 9.33 4.34
N ASN A 342 6.64 8.60 4.34
CA ASN A 342 5.60 8.72 5.36
C ASN A 342 4.95 10.10 5.48
N THR A 343 4.98 10.92 4.43
CA THR A 343 4.31 12.23 4.46
C THR A 343 2.97 12.23 3.73
N VAL A 344 2.12 13.17 4.12
CA VAL A 344 0.86 13.51 3.44
C VAL A 344 0.85 15.01 3.18
N GLY A 345 0.77 15.40 1.91
CA GLY A 345 0.63 16.80 1.52
C GLY A 345 -0.84 17.22 1.49
N LEU A 346 -1.16 18.39 2.06
CA LEU A 346 -2.49 19.00 1.97
C LEU A 346 -2.46 20.22 1.05
N ILE A 347 -3.41 20.29 0.13
CA ILE A 347 -3.61 21.38 -0.83
C ILE A 347 -4.97 22.04 -0.55
N ASP A 348 -5.03 23.36 -0.62
CA ASP A 348 -6.27 24.12 -0.69
C ASP A 348 -6.72 24.21 -2.14
N SER A 349 -7.89 23.65 -2.41
CA SER A 349 -8.54 23.64 -3.73
C SER A 349 -9.86 24.41 -3.71
N SER A 350 -9.99 25.41 -2.84
CA SER A 350 -11.24 26.16 -2.68
C SER A 350 -11.47 27.29 -3.68
N ALA A 351 -10.45 27.68 -4.44
CA ALA A 351 -10.60 28.65 -5.52
C ALA A 351 -11.41 28.05 -6.69
N THR A 352 -11.96 28.90 -7.55
CA THR A 352 -12.65 28.42 -8.77
C THR A 352 -11.65 28.10 -9.88
N ASP A 353 -10.58 28.88 -10.00
CA ASP A 353 -9.52 28.65 -10.95
C ASP A 353 -8.49 27.67 -10.34
N PRO A 354 -8.22 26.52 -10.99
CA PRO A 354 -7.15 25.63 -10.58
C PRO A 354 -5.78 26.30 -10.44
N ALA A 355 -5.50 27.41 -11.12
CA ALA A 355 -4.27 28.19 -11.01
C ALA A 355 -4.04 28.81 -9.62
N ASP A 356 -5.11 29.03 -8.85
CA ASP A 356 -5.08 29.66 -7.53
C ASP A 356 -5.00 28.65 -6.37
N TYR A 357 -5.00 27.35 -6.67
CA TYR A 357 -4.78 26.33 -5.63
C TYR A 357 -3.40 26.48 -4.99
N ARG A 358 -3.31 26.18 -3.70
CA ARG A 358 -2.11 26.42 -2.91
C ARG A 358 -1.77 25.25 -2.01
N ARG A 359 -0.47 24.96 -1.86
CA ARG A 359 -0.01 24.01 -0.85
C ARG A 359 -0.28 24.58 0.54
N LEU A 360 -0.69 23.72 1.47
CA LEU A 360 -0.94 24.09 2.86
C LEU A 360 0.13 23.53 3.79
N ALA A 361 0.23 22.20 3.87
CA ALA A 361 1.09 21.55 4.85
C ALA A 361 1.64 20.22 4.33
N LEU A 362 2.84 19.87 4.79
CA LEU A 362 3.42 18.53 4.63
C LEU A 362 3.43 17.84 6.01
N ILE A 363 2.54 16.87 6.18
CA ILE A 363 2.31 16.23 7.47
C ILE A 363 3.09 14.93 7.52
N THR A 364 3.99 14.79 8.50
CA THR A 364 4.71 13.53 8.74
C THR A 364 3.88 12.58 9.59
N VAL A 365 3.66 11.36 9.10
CA VAL A 365 3.01 10.28 9.85
C VAL A 365 4.07 9.54 10.68
N GLY A 366 4.11 9.85 11.98
CA GLY A 366 5.02 9.21 12.93
C GLY A 366 6.47 9.65 12.74
N ARG A 367 7.20 9.02 11.81
CA ARG A 367 8.60 9.34 11.51
C ARG A 367 8.80 9.48 10.01
N ARG A 368 9.77 10.29 9.61
CA ARG A 368 10.15 10.51 8.22
C ARG A 368 11.45 9.75 7.88
N PRO A 369 11.42 8.74 7.00
CA PRO A 369 12.62 8.08 6.48
C PRO A 369 13.57 9.06 5.80
N ASP A 370 14.88 8.81 5.91
CA ASP A 370 15.90 9.55 5.17
C ASP A 370 16.06 8.94 3.77
N LEU A 371 15.55 9.66 2.77
CA LEU A 371 15.55 9.20 1.38
C LEU A 371 16.96 9.01 0.80
N ARG A 372 18.00 9.61 1.39
CA ARG A 372 19.39 9.40 0.96
C ARG A 372 19.84 7.96 1.14
N GLN A 373 19.17 7.21 2.01
CA GLN A 373 19.44 5.79 2.25
C GLN A 373 18.83 4.86 1.19
N MET A 374 17.96 5.38 0.31
CA MET A 374 17.41 4.60 -0.81
C MET A 374 18.48 4.43 -1.89
N GLN A 375 19.11 3.25 -1.90
CA GLN A 375 20.24 2.92 -2.78
C GLN A 375 19.88 1.93 -3.91
N ASP A 376 18.70 1.31 -3.86
CA ASP A 376 18.19 0.45 -4.93
C ASP A 376 16.98 1.07 -5.63
N THR A 377 16.65 0.52 -6.80
CA THR A 377 15.49 0.96 -7.58
C THR A 377 14.18 0.31 -7.13
N ASP A 378 14.21 -0.54 -6.10
CA ASP A 378 13.03 -1.12 -5.47
C ASP A 378 12.53 -0.25 -4.31
N ARG A 379 11.67 0.69 -4.68
CA ARG A 379 10.96 1.59 -3.76
C ARG A 379 10.13 0.90 -2.67
N ASP A 380 9.85 -0.39 -2.78
CA ASP A 380 9.07 -1.11 -1.78
C ASP A 380 9.96 -1.58 -0.61
N HIS A 381 11.29 -1.64 -0.77
CA HIS A 381 12.22 -2.00 0.30
C HIS A 381 12.39 -0.92 1.37
N ASN A 382 12.42 0.36 0.96
CA ASN A 382 12.77 1.48 1.85
C ASN A 382 11.63 2.52 2.01
N CYS A 383 10.37 2.11 1.83
CA CYS A 383 9.21 3.03 1.88
C CYS A 383 8.71 3.38 3.29
N GLY A 384 9.38 2.93 4.35
CA GLY A 384 8.94 3.17 5.73
C GLY A 384 7.58 2.51 6.03
N PHE A 385 6.53 3.33 6.16
CA PHE A 385 5.15 2.88 6.36
C PHE A 385 4.38 2.66 5.06
N CYS A 386 4.95 3.04 3.91
CA CYS A 386 4.40 2.74 2.60
C CYS A 386 2.92 3.18 2.51
N LEU A 387 2.68 4.45 2.84
CA LEU A 387 1.34 4.99 3.00
C LEU A 387 0.51 4.80 1.72
N ARG A 388 -0.78 4.48 1.88
CA ARG A 388 -1.63 4.09 0.76
C ARG A 388 -3.02 4.69 0.81
N GLY A 389 -4.08 3.87 0.74
CA GLY A 389 -5.45 4.32 0.62
C GLY A 389 -5.75 5.42 1.64
N THR A 390 -6.37 6.48 1.16
CA THR A 390 -6.53 7.73 1.90
C THR A 390 -7.95 8.22 1.68
N VAL A 391 -8.67 8.51 2.75
CA VAL A 391 -10.05 9.00 2.71
C VAL A 391 -10.27 10.09 3.76
N PHE A 392 -11.00 11.14 3.40
CA PHE A 392 -11.52 12.10 4.37
C PHE A 392 -12.76 11.52 5.05
N THR A 393 -12.95 11.80 6.34
CA THR A 393 -14.26 11.61 6.98
C THR A 393 -15.31 12.46 6.28
N ARG A 394 -16.60 12.08 6.40
CA ARG A 394 -17.70 12.75 5.69
C ARG A 394 -17.82 14.24 5.99
N ASP A 395 -17.43 14.65 7.19
CA ASP A 395 -17.37 16.05 7.62
C ASP A 395 -16.09 16.79 7.19
N GLY A 396 -15.15 16.09 6.54
CA GLY A 396 -13.85 16.63 6.13
C GLY A 396 -12.87 16.91 7.27
N ARG A 397 -13.23 16.62 8.53
CA ARG A 397 -12.43 17.00 9.71
C ARG A 397 -11.18 16.15 9.90
N TYR A 398 -11.26 14.88 9.54
CA TYR A 398 -10.17 13.93 9.69
C TYR A 398 -9.82 13.26 8.37
N LEU A 399 -8.55 12.95 8.22
CA LEU A 399 -8.03 12.15 7.13
C LEU A 399 -7.55 10.81 7.68
N LEU A 400 -8.02 9.72 7.07
CA LEU A 400 -7.66 8.35 7.41
C LEU A 400 -6.73 7.80 6.34
N VAL A 401 -5.55 7.33 6.73
CA VAL A 401 -4.49 6.89 5.82
C VAL A 401 -4.03 5.48 6.18
N GLY A 402 -4.17 4.54 5.26
CA GLY A 402 -3.69 3.17 5.41
C GLY A 402 -2.17 3.11 5.46
N ARG A 403 -1.62 2.49 6.50
CA ARG A 403 -0.18 2.23 6.66
C ARG A 403 0.13 0.79 6.27
N MET A 404 0.54 0.56 5.02
CA MET A 404 0.87 -0.80 4.57
C MET A 404 2.03 -1.39 5.38
N GLY A 405 3.12 -0.64 5.55
CA GLY A 405 4.21 -0.96 6.47
C GLY A 405 3.87 -0.52 7.90
N GLY A 406 4.19 -1.32 8.92
CA GLY A 406 3.80 -1.02 10.31
C GLY A 406 2.35 -1.35 10.65
N GLY A 407 1.46 -1.47 9.66
CA GLY A 407 0.02 -1.67 9.86
C GLY A 407 -0.70 -0.47 10.47
N GLY A 408 -2.02 -0.57 10.56
CA GLY A 408 -2.87 0.46 11.16
C GLY A 408 -3.36 1.53 10.18
N ILE A 409 -4.22 2.40 10.69
CA ILE A 409 -4.73 3.59 10.00
C ILE A 409 -4.21 4.81 10.75
N ALA A 410 -3.43 5.64 10.07
CA ALA A 410 -3.05 6.96 10.58
C ALA A 410 -4.25 7.90 10.49
N VAL A 411 -4.52 8.61 11.57
CA VAL A 411 -5.55 9.65 11.65
C VAL A 411 -4.86 11.00 11.73
N ILE A 412 -5.23 11.90 10.83
CA ILE A 412 -4.72 13.27 10.74
C ILE A 412 -5.90 14.21 10.98
N ASP A 413 -5.70 15.22 11.82
CA ASP A 413 -6.61 16.34 11.98
C ASP A 413 -6.32 17.34 10.85
N VAL A 414 -7.32 17.56 10.00
CA VAL A 414 -7.20 18.38 8.79
C VAL A 414 -7.13 19.86 9.13
N ALA A 415 -7.92 20.31 10.12
CA ALA A 415 -7.95 21.70 10.53
C ALA A 415 -6.66 22.09 11.26
N ALA A 416 -6.19 21.22 12.17
CA ALA A 416 -4.94 21.41 12.89
C ALA A 416 -3.70 21.04 12.05
N MET A 417 -3.89 20.52 10.83
CA MET A 417 -2.84 20.08 9.90
C MET A 417 -1.77 19.20 10.57
N ARG A 418 -2.19 18.26 11.42
CA ARG A 418 -1.24 17.42 12.17
C ARG A 418 -1.71 15.98 12.29
N TYR A 419 -0.73 15.08 12.25
CA TYR A 419 -0.92 13.69 12.60
C TYR A 419 -1.30 13.55 14.08
N LEU A 420 -2.36 12.78 14.35
CA LEU A 420 -2.81 12.49 15.71
C LEU A 420 -2.18 11.20 16.23
N ARG A 421 -2.52 10.08 15.58
CA ARG A 421 -2.15 8.74 16.02
C ARG A 421 -2.43 7.72 14.92
N THR A 422 -1.82 6.55 15.06
CA THR A 422 -2.22 5.35 14.31
C THR A 422 -3.08 4.47 15.19
N VAL A 423 -4.23 4.06 14.63
CA VAL A 423 -5.15 3.11 15.24
C VAL A 423 -4.98 1.75 14.55
N TYR A 424 -4.81 0.70 15.35
CA TYR A 424 -4.61 -0.68 14.89
C TYR A 424 -5.90 -1.52 15.04
N GLY A 425 -5.82 -2.80 14.65
CA GLY A 425 -6.90 -3.79 14.81
C GLY A 425 -7.41 -4.40 13.52
N MET A 426 -6.99 -3.85 12.37
CA MET A 426 -7.10 -4.49 11.07
C MET A 426 -5.95 -5.49 10.84
N PRO A 427 -6.15 -6.50 9.97
CA PRO A 427 -5.08 -7.37 9.53
C PRO A 427 -3.90 -6.62 8.90
N PRO A 428 -2.70 -7.23 8.85
CA PRO A 428 -1.49 -6.59 8.34
C PRO A 428 -1.63 -6.04 6.92
N THR A 429 -0.88 -4.97 6.62
CA THR A 429 -0.80 -4.30 5.31
C THR A 429 -2.12 -3.69 4.77
N PRO A 430 -2.83 -2.85 5.56
CA PRO A 430 -3.99 -2.11 5.07
C PRO A 430 -3.60 -1.26 3.86
N ARG A 431 -4.33 -1.43 2.76
CA ARG A 431 -3.95 -0.96 1.43
C ARG A 431 -4.95 0.02 0.85
N HIS A 432 -6.20 -0.38 0.64
CA HIS A 432 -7.23 0.47 0.05
C HIS A 432 -8.31 0.74 1.09
N LEU A 433 -8.77 2.00 1.14
CA LEU A 433 -9.76 2.48 2.09
C LEU A 433 -10.94 3.03 1.28
N VAL A 434 -12.16 2.65 1.65
CA VAL A 434 -13.40 3.21 1.08
C VAL A 434 -14.37 3.43 2.24
N LEU A 435 -15.01 4.60 2.26
CA LEU A 435 -16.10 4.89 3.18
C LEU A 435 -17.43 4.56 2.53
N SER A 436 -18.43 4.22 3.35
CA SER A 436 -19.82 4.30 2.91
C SER A 436 -20.21 5.73 2.57
N ALA A 437 -21.27 5.92 1.77
CA ALA A 437 -21.84 7.21 1.42
C ALA A 437 -22.13 8.03 2.68
N GLY A 438 -22.74 7.42 3.70
CA GLY A 438 -22.98 8.04 5.00
C GLY A 438 -21.73 8.32 5.84
N GLY A 439 -20.56 7.79 5.46
CA GLY A 439 -19.28 7.97 6.17
C GLY A 439 -19.13 7.14 7.44
N THR A 440 -20.16 6.41 7.86
CA THR A 440 -20.20 5.67 9.14
C THR A 440 -19.46 4.34 9.11
N ARG A 441 -19.24 3.79 7.91
CA ARG A 441 -18.54 2.52 7.70
C ARG A 441 -17.26 2.72 6.91
N LEU A 442 -16.18 2.11 7.38
CA LEU A 442 -14.89 2.09 6.71
C LEU A 442 -14.52 0.67 6.30
N TYR A 443 -14.36 0.48 4.99
CA TYR A 443 -13.89 -0.76 4.39
C TYR A 443 -12.39 -0.66 4.13
N VAL A 444 -11.65 -1.71 4.53
CA VAL A 444 -10.20 -1.76 4.43
C VAL A 444 -9.78 -3.07 3.78
N SER A 445 -9.13 -2.99 2.61
CA SER A 445 -8.44 -4.17 2.05
C SER A 445 -7.05 -4.31 2.68
N THR A 446 -6.65 -5.54 3.00
CA THR A 446 -5.37 -5.83 3.63
C THR A 446 -4.57 -6.81 2.77
N SER A 447 -3.50 -6.31 2.14
CA SER A 447 -2.88 -6.97 0.98
C SER A 447 -2.26 -8.33 1.32
N ALA A 448 -1.25 -8.35 2.19
CA ALA A 448 -0.52 -9.57 2.57
C ALA A 448 -1.44 -10.62 3.20
N SER A 449 -2.38 -10.20 4.07
CA SER A 449 -3.34 -11.12 4.68
C SER A 449 -4.47 -11.55 3.72
N GLY A 450 -4.62 -10.89 2.57
CA GLY A 450 -5.67 -11.16 1.60
C GLY A 450 -7.09 -10.97 2.12
N SER A 451 -7.26 -10.12 3.12
CA SER A 451 -8.54 -9.93 3.81
C SER A 451 -9.20 -8.61 3.41
N VAL A 452 -10.48 -8.48 3.76
CA VAL A 452 -11.21 -7.22 3.84
C VAL A 452 -11.79 -7.11 5.24
N ALA A 453 -11.63 -5.95 5.87
CA ALA A 453 -12.15 -5.65 7.20
C ALA A 453 -13.09 -4.44 7.13
N LEU A 454 -14.16 -4.49 7.93
CA LEU A 454 -15.16 -3.44 8.06
C LEU A 454 -15.09 -2.87 9.47
N PHE A 455 -15.03 -1.54 9.58
CA PHE A 455 -14.99 -0.80 10.84
C PHE A 455 -16.12 0.21 10.92
N ASP A 456 -16.50 0.53 12.15
CA ASP A 456 -17.15 1.80 12.45
C ASP A 456 -16.10 2.92 12.30
N THR A 457 -16.40 3.92 11.45
CA THR A 457 -15.48 5.02 11.16
C THR A 457 -15.25 5.90 12.39
N ASP A 458 -16.29 6.18 13.16
CA ASP A 458 -16.21 7.02 14.36
C ASP A 458 -15.40 6.32 15.43
N ALA A 459 -15.50 4.99 15.56
CA ALA A 459 -14.66 4.24 16.47
C ALA A 459 -13.16 4.43 16.19
N ILE A 460 -12.75 4.48 14.91
CA ILE A 460 -11.36 4.76 14.51
C ILE A 460 -10.95 6.18 14.95
N VAL A 461 -11.77 7.18 14.65
CA VAL A 461 -11.51 8.58 14.99
C VAL A 461 -11.44 8.78 16.50
N GLN A 462 -12.43 8.28 17.24
CA GLN A 462 -12.49 8.38 18.70
C GLN A 462 -11.32 7.66 19.37
N ALA A 463 -10.86 6.53 18.81
CA ALA A 463 -9.67 5.85 19.31
C ALA A 463 -8.41 6.73 19.16
N ALA A 464 -8.26 7.43 18.02
CA ALA A 464 -7.14 8.34 17.83
C ALA A 464 -7.17 9.53 18.81
N LEU A 465 -8.36 10.11 19.04
CA LEU A 465 -8.56 11.25 19.95
C LEU A 465 -8.32 10.88 21.41
N SER A 466 -8.84 9.73 21.85
CA SER A 466 -8.70 9.23 23.24
C SER A 466 -7.35 8.57 23.53
N GLY A 467 -6.48 8.40 22.52
CA GLY A 467 -5.20 7.71 22.67
C GLY A 467 -5.31 6.17 22.70
N ARG A 468 -6.50 5.60 22.46
CA ARG A 468 -6.69 4.15 22.34
C ARG A 468 -5.94 3.61 21.12
N LYS A 469 -5.10 2.60 21.35
CA LYS A 469 -4.21 2.06 20.31
C LYS A 469 -4.92 1.21 19.24
N ALA A 470 -6.05 0.59 19.55
CA ALA A 470 -6.70 -0.35 18.64
C ALA A 470 -8.23 -0.39 18.79
N VAL A 471 -8.89 -0.71 17.68
CA VAL A 471 -10.34 -0.97 17.61
C VAL A 471 -10.59 -2.31 16.94
N LYS A 472 -11.68 -2.99 17.34
CA LYS A 472 -12.06 -4.26 16.70
C LYS A 472 -12.89 -3.97 15.45
N PRO A 473 -12.67 -4.71 14.36
CA PRO A 473 -13.55 -4.64 13.19
C PRO A 473 -14.93 -5.20 13.52
N LEU A 474 -15.95 -4.66 12.85
CA LEU A 474 -17.31 -5.17 12.84
C LEU A 474 -17.39 -6.52 12.11
N ALA A 475 -16.62 -6.67 11.04
CA ALA A 475 -16.49 -7.92 10.28
C ALA A 475 -15.11 -8.01 9.62
N ILE A 476 -14.62 -9.23 9.42
CA ILE A 476 -13.45 -9.53 8.58
C ILE A 476 -13.76 -10.76 7.75
N THR A 477 -13.36 -10.72 6.48
CA THR A 477 -13.43 -11.89 5.59
C THR A 477 -12.13 -12.08 4.84
N TYR A 478 -11.80 -13.34 4.53
CA TYR A 478 -10.74 -13.63 3.57
C TYR A 478 -11.31 -13.55 2.15
N ALA A 479 -10.80 -12.62 1.35
CA ALA A 479 -11.23 -12.44 -0.04
C ALA A 479 -10.32 -13.18 -1.02
N GLY A 480 -9.01 -13.24 -0.75
CA GLY A 480 -8.02 -13.90 -1.60
C GLY A 480 -6.66 -13.21 -1.52
N LEU A 481 -5.60 -13.83 -2.04
CA LEU A 481 -4.25 -13.28 -1.89
C LEU A 481 -4.04 -11.91 -2.52
N ALA A 482 -3.32 -11.06 -1.79
CA ALA A 482 -2.91 -9.75 -2.29
C ALA A 482 -4.13 -8.95 -2.74
N THR A 483 -5.11 -8.79 -1.84
CA THR A 483 -6.24 -7.88 -2.08
C THR A 483 -5.72 -6.48 -2.40
N ARG A 484 -6.31 -5.86 -3.41
CA ARG A 484 -5.93 -4.52 -3.89
C ARG A 484 -7.07 -3.54 -3.73
N THR A 485 -7.51 -2.94 -4.82
CA THR A 485 -8.58 -1.95 -4.85
C THR A 485 -9.89 -2.62 -4.48
N ILE A 486 -10.65 -1.94 -3.63
CA ILE A 486 -12.03 -2.26 -3.31
C ILE A 486 -12.91 -1.09 -3.72
N ALA A 487 -14.14 -1.35 -4.13
CA ALA A 487 -15.14 -0.31 -4.35
C ALA A 487 -16.54 -0.84 -4.01
N LEU A 488 -17.38 0.06 -3.50
CA LEU A 488 -18.79 -0.21 -3.27
C LEU A 488 -19.57 -0.03 -4.58
N SER A 489 -20.67 -0.76 -4.73
CA SER A 489 -21.75 -0.34 -5.61
C SER A 489 -22.36 0.97 -5.10
N HIS A 490 -22.99 1.73 -6.00
CA HIS A 490 -23.64 3.00 -5.67
C HIS A 490 -24.76 2.80 -4.63
N ASP A 491 -25.50 1.70 -4.73
CA ASP A 491 -26.51 1.29 -3.75
C ASP A 491 -25.95 0.73 -2.42
N GLU A 492 -24.62 0.64 -2.28
CA GLU A 492 -23.89 0.10 -1.13
C GLU A 492 -24.23 -1.33 -0.72
N ARG A 493 -24.89 -2.12 -1.59
CA ARG A 493 -25.19 -3.53 -1.30
C ARG A 493 -23.99 -4.44 -1.52
N TYR A 494 -23.14 -4.11 -2.49
CA TYR A 494 -22.03 -4.95 -2.91
C TYR A 494 -20.69 -4.25 -2.69
N LEU A 495 -19.70 -5.02 -2.24
CA LEU A 495 -18.30 -4.59 -2.20
C LEU A 495 -17.49 -5.46 -3.15
N PHE A 496 -16.92 -4.84 -4.17
CA PHE A 496 -16.06 -5.48 -5.16
C PHE A 496 -14.61 -5.44 -4.72
N VAL A 497 -13.90 -6.57 -4.88
CA VAL A 497 -12.53 -6.74 -4.40
C VAL A 497 -11.66 -7.35 -5.48
N THR A 498 -10.62 -6.63 -5.88
CA THR A 498 -9.57 -7.20 -6.76
C THR A 498 -8.58 -8.04 -5.97
N VAL A 499 -8.33 -9.25 -6.45
CA VAL A 499 -7.41 -10.21 -5.82
C VAL A 499 -6.24 -10.48 -6.77
N ASN A 500 -5.11 -9.82 -6.49
CA ASN A 500 -4.02 -9.70 -7.46
C ASN A 500 -3.30 -11.03 -7.76
N ARG A 501 -3.01 -11.82 -6.73
CA ARG A 501 -2.21 -13.05 -6.89
C ARG A 501 -3.04 -14.27 -7.29
N GLU A 502 -4.36 -14.14 -7.31
CA GLU A 502 -5.31 -15.19 -7.75
C GLU A 502 -6.02 -14.83 -9.06
N SER A 503 -5.71 -13.67 -9.66
CA SER A 503 -6.30 -13.22 -10.93
C SER A 503 -7.83 -13.32 -10.91
N ARG A 504 -8.44 -12.62 -9.94
CA ARG A 504 -9.85 -12.78 -9.61
C ARG A 504 -10.48 -11.47 -9.12
N LEU A 505 -11.76 -11.32 -9.43
CA LEU A 505 -12.67 -10.37 -8.82
C LEU A 505 -13.60 -11.11 -7.86
N VAL A 506 -13.73 -10.59 -6.65
CA VAL A 506 -14.60 -11.16 -5.60
C VAL A 506 -15.66 -10.13 -5.24
N VAL A 507 -16.91 -10.58 -5.11
CA VAL A 507 -18.01 -9.75 -4.65
C VAL A 507 -18.41 -10.19 -3.25
N LEU A 508 -18.47 -9.23 -2.34
CA LEU A 508 -18.91 -9.42 -0.97
C LEU A 508 -20.23 -8.69 -0.75
N ASP A 509 -21.05 -9.23 0.15
CA ASP A 509 -22.11 -8.46 0.82
C ASP A 509 -21.45 -7.33 1.60
N ALA A 510 -21.75 -6.08 1.28
CA ALA A 510 -21.12 -4.94 1.93
C ALA A 510 -21.54 -4.78 3.40
N ALA A 511 -22.68 -5.34 3.83
CA ALA A 511 -23.12 -5.25 5.21
C ALA A 511 -22.41 -6.27 6.11
N SER A 512 -22.22 -7.50 5.62
CA SER A 512 -21.68 -8.61 6.42
C SER A 512 -20.26 -9.06 6.04
N LEU A 513 -19.73 -8.57 4.91
CA LEU A 513 -18.53 -9.07 4.23
C LEU A 513 -18.60 -10.55 3.83
N ARG A 514 -19.80 -11.15 3.77
CA ARG A 514 -19.97 -12.51 3.28
C ARG A 514 -19.65 -12.58 1.78
N PRO A 515 -18.80 -13.51 1.32
CA PRO A 515 -18.57 -13.71 -0.11
C PRO A 515 -19.84 -14.16 -0.84
N LEU A 516 -20.16 -13.52 -1.96
CA LEU A 516 -21.35 -13.80 -2.77
C LEU A 516 -21.02 -14.54 -4.06
N LEU A 517 -19.99 -14.08 -4.76
CA LEU A 517 -19.46 -14.75 -5.96
C LEU A 517 -18.00 -14.41 -6.18
N ARG A 518 -17.36 -15.22 -7.03
CA ARG A 518 -15.98 -15.07 -7.48
C ARG A 518 -15.96 -15.26 -8.99
N ILE A 519 -15.29 -14.37 -9.71
CA ILE A 519 -15.16 -14.46 -11.16
C ILE A 519 -13.67 -14.29 -11.56
N PRO A 520 -13.15 -15.09 -12.49
CA PRO A 520 -11.78 -14.92 -12.98
C PRO A 520 -11.55 -13.51 -13.56
N ALA A 521 -10.34 -13.01 -13.39
CA ALA A 521 -9.83 -11.80 -14.02
C ALA A 521 -8.49 -12.10 -14.70
N ASP A 522 -8.08 -11.23 -15.62
CA ASP A 522 -6.75 -11.34 -16.21
C ASP A 522 -5.65 -11.19 -15.16
N SER A 523 -4.45 -11.71 -15.47
CA SER A 523 -3.33 -11.75 -14.52
C SER A 523 -3.01 -10.39 -13.88
N TYR A 524 -2.84 -10.40 -12.56
CA TYR A 524 -2.50 -9.23 -11.75
C TYR A 524 -3.53 -8.09 -11.74
N PRO A 525 -4.82 -8.34 -11.42
CA PRO A 525 -5.78 -7.27 -11.25
C PRO A 525 -5.34 -6.35 -10.10
N VAL A 526 -5.47 -5.04 -10.28
CA VAL A 526 -5.05 -4.01 -9.32
C VAL A 526 -6.10 -2.93 -9.15
N GLY A 527 -6.42 -2.17 -10.20
CA GLY A 527 -7.36 -1.07 -10.16
C GLY A 527 -8.79 -1.56 -10.38
N LEU A 528 -9.75 -0.86 -9.80
CA LEU A 528 -11.18 -1.17 -9.92
C LEU A 528 -12.01 0.11 -9.87
N ALA A 529 -13.00 0.23 -10.76
CA ALA A 529 -14.00 1.29 -10.74
C ALA A 529 -15.38 0.74 -11.07
N VAL A 530 -16.41 1.22 -10.38
CA VAL A 530 -17.82 0.86 -10.61
C VAL A 530 -18.48 2.06 -11.30
N ALA A 531 -19.30 1.79 -12.32
CA ALA A 531 -20.07 2.82 -12.99
C ALA A 531 -21.10 3.45 -12.03
N PRO A 532 -21.44 4.75 -12.16
CA PRO A 532 -22.41 5.40 -11.28
C PRO A 532 -23.80 4.77 -11.27
N ASP A 533 -24.16 4.06 -12.34
CA ASP A 533 -25.43 3.33 -12.49
C ASP A 533 -25.33 1.85 -12.10
N ASP A 534 -24.21 1.43 -11.51
CA ASP A 534 -23.90 0.03 -11.15
C ASP A 534 -23.94 -0.96 -12.32
N SER A 535 -23.96 -0.51 -13.58
CA SER A 535 -24.09 -1.39 -14.76
C SER A 535 -22.78 -2.08 -15.15
N GLN A 536 -21.64 -1.51 -14.77
CA GLN A 536 -20.31 -1.95 -15.20
C GLN A 536 -19.26 -1.86 -14.08
N ILE A 537 -18.31 -2.80 -14.10
CA ILE A 537 -17.06 -2.73 -13.32
C ILE A 537 -15.89 -2.79 -14.28
N TRP A 538 -15.00 -1.80 -14.19
CA TRP A 538 -13.74 -1.75 -14.90
C TRP A 538 -12.62 -2.21 -13.99
N VAL A 539 -11.88 -3.23 -14.41
CA VAL A 539 -10.74 -3.79 -13.67
C VAL A 539 -9.46 -3.60 -14.48
N THR A 540 -8.43 -3.01 -13.88
CA THR A 540 -7.13 -2.90 -14.53
C THR A 540 -6.21 -4.02 -14.05
N ALA A 541 -5.41 -4.55 -14.98
CA ALA A 541 -4.46 -5.62 -14.73
C ALA A 541 -3.03 -5.12 -14.99
N GLN A 542 -2.22 -5.08 -13.93
CA GLN A 542 -0.85 -4.57 -13.99
C GLN A 542 0.03 -5.50 -14.84
N GLY A 543 0.75 -4.92 -15.80
CA GLY A 543 1.74 -5.62 -16.58
C GLY A 543 2.92 -6.14 -15.75
N ARG A 544 3.29 -7.40 -15.97
CA ARG A 544 4.54 -7.99 -15.52
C ARG A 544 5.21 -8.65 -16.72
N GLU A 545 6.48 -8.34 -16.93
CA GLU A 545 7.26 -8.90 -18.02
C GLU A 545 7.15 -10.43 -18.01
N ARG A 546 6.81 -11.04 -19.17
CA ARG A 546 6.65 -12.49 -19.39
C ARG A 546 5.60 -13.21 -18.50
N HIS A 547 4.83 -12.48 -17.70
CA HIS A 547 3.90 -13.08 -16.74
C HIS A 547 2.45 -12.60 -16.87
N GLY A 548 2.15 -11.65 -17.76
CA GLY A 548 0.78 -11.24 -18.09
C GLY A 548 0.40 -9.86 -17.55
N GLY A 549 -0.90 -9.62 -17.40
CA GLY A 549 -1.46 -8.29 -17.18
C GLY A 549 -1.46 -7.47 -18.45
N ASN A 550 -1.29 -6.14 -18.35
CA ASN A 550 -1.48 -5.20 -19.45
C ASN A 550 -2.87 -5.35 -20.08
N SER A 551 -3.89 -5.32 -19.24
CA SER A 551 -5.27 -5.28 -19.70
C SER A 551 -6.17 -4.43 -18.85
N ILE A 552 -7.28 -4.06 -19.46
CA ILE A 552 -8.47 -3.54 -18.82
C ILE A 552 -9.59 -4.52 -19.18
N THR A 553 -10.27 -5.07 -18.18
CA THR A 553 -11.45 -5.91 -18.38
C THR A 553 -12.68 -5.20 -17.85
N VAL A 554 -13.78 -5.28 -18.59
CA VAL A 554 -15.07 -4.69 -18.20
C VAL A 554 -16.07 -5.80 -17.96
N TYR A 555 -16.61 -5.83 -16.75
CA TYR A 555 -17.68 -6.76 -16.37
C TYR A 555 -19.00 -6.01 -16.37
N THR A 556 -20.03 -6.56 -17.00
CA THR A 556 -21.42 -6.08 -16.84
C THR A 556 -22.07 -6.73 -15.63
N LEU A 557 -22.98 -5.99 -15.00
CA LEU A 557 -23.72 -6.40 -13.82
C LEU A 557 -25.20 -6.52 -14.17
N GLU A 558 -25.80 -7.64 -13.80
CA GLU A 558 -27.22 -7.92 -14.03
C GLU A 558 -27.81 -8.59 -12.79
N HIS A 559 -29.06 -8.27 -12.45
CA HIS A 559 -29.81 -9.04 -11.45
C HIS A 559 -30.70 -10.05 -12.16
N VAL A 560 -30.53 -11.32 -11.80
CA VAL A 560 -31.36 -12.41 -12.34
C VAL A 560 -32.37 -12.86 -11.30
N THR A 561 -33.65 -12.74 -11.65
CA THR A 561 -34.80 -13.34 -10.99
C THR A 561 -34.99 -14.72 -11.62
N GLU A 562 -34.77 -15.80 -10.87
CA GLU A 562 -34.99 -17.16 -11.39
C GLU A 562 -36.44 -17.59 -11.14
N PRO A 563 -36.99 -18.55 -11.91
CA PRO A 563 -37.84 -19.59 -11.33
C PRO A 563 -37.02 -20.46 -10.37
#